data_AF-D7BYQ7-F1
#
_entry.id   AF-D7BYQ7-F1
#
_cell.length_a   1.000
_cell.length_b   1.000
_cell.length_c   1.000
_cell.angle_alpha   90.00
_cell.angle_beta   90.00
_cell.angle_gamma   90.00
#
_symmetry.space_group_name_H-M   'P 1'
#
loop_
_entity.id
_entity.type
_entity.pdbx_description
1 polymer ?
#
loop_
_entity_poly.entity_id
_entity_poly.type
_entity_poly.pdbx_seq_one_letter_code
_entity_poly.pdbx_strand_id
1 'polypeptide(L)' 'MFCRAIASGRITADTTVVAATGGAVAVAGAHFARLLDLSFRAVVPAKTPADTLVRIKREGGHFLDHFTDW' A
#
# COMPACT_ATOMS: atom_id res chain seq x y z
N MET A 1 10.41 3.37 3.77
CA MET A 1 10.63 2.11 3.02
C MET A 1 11.03 2.38 1.57
N PHE A 2 10.22 3.12 0.80
CA PHE A 2 10.46 3.38 -0.64
C PHE A 2 11.88 3.80 -1.00
N CYS A 3 12.44 4.87 -0.43
CA CYS A 3 13.78 5.35 -0.83
C CYS A 3 14.87 4.27 -0.72
N ARG A 4 14.91 3.53 0.40
CA ARG A 4 15.89 2.46 0.60
C ARG A 4 15.66 1.29 -0.38
N ALA A 5 14.41 0.94 -0.64
CA ALA A 5 14.07 -0.15 -1.54
C ALA A 5 14.38 0.20 -3.02
N ILE A 6 14.13 1.44 -3.42
CA ILE A 6 14.51 1.97 -4.74
C ILE A 6 16.03 2.03 -4.88
N ALA A 7 16.73 2.62 -3.90
CA ALA A 7 18.19 2.74 -3.94
C ALA A 7 18.92 1.37 -3.95
N SER A 8 18.28 0.33 -3.40
CA SER A 8 18.80 -1.05 -3.45
C SER A 8 18.32 -1.85 -4.66
N GLY A 9 17.57 -1.24 -5.58
CA GLY A 9 17.05 -1.89 -6.79
C GLY A 9 15.92 -2.90 -6.53
N ARG A 10 15.35 -2.94 -5.33
CA ARG A 10 14.24 -3.85 -4.97
C ARG A 10 12.87 -3.34 -5.43
N ILE A 11 12.76 -2.04 -5.71
CA ILE A 11 11.59 -1.43 -6.35
C ILE A 11 12.05 -0.79 -7.65
N THR A 12 11.43 -1.21 -8.73
CA THR A 12 11.53 -0.68 -10.09
C THR A 12 10.16 -0.12 -10.52
N ALA A 13 10.09 0.53 -11.69
CA ALA A 13 8.87 1.19 -12.17
C ALA A 13 7.66 0.24 -12.34
N ASP A 14 7.91 -1.04 -12.57
CA ASP A 14 6.91 -2.10 -12.74
C ASP A 14 6.57 -2.84 -11.44
N THR A 15 7.18 -2.46 -10.32
CA THR A 15 6.99 -3.17 -9.05
C THR A 15 5.63 -2.87 -8.42
N THR A 16 4.87 -3.92 -8.12
CA THR A 16 3.73 -3.82 -7.20
C THR A 16 4.22 -3.92 -5.76
N VAL A 17 3.97 -2.87 -4.97
CA VAL A 17 4.36 -2.81 -3.56
C VAL A 17 3.25 -3.38 -2.70
N VAL A 18 3.53 -4.53 -2.07
CA VAL A 18 2.63 -5.17 -1.10
C VAL A 18 3.19 -5.00 0.31
N ALA A 19 2.38 -4.51 1.24
CA ALA A 19 2.80 -4.31 2.63
C ALA A 19 1.73 -4.81 3.61
N ALA A 20 2.14 -5.66 4.56
CA ALA A 20 1.31 -6.05 5.70
C ALA A 20 1.32 -4.94 6.76
N THR A 21 0.49 -3.93 6.55
CA THR A 21 0.40 -2.75 7.41
C THR A 21 -1.00 -2.15 7.33
N GLY A 22 -1.50 -1.65 8.46
CA GLY A 22 -2.76 -0.91 8.55
C GLY A 22 -2.56 0.56 8.95
N GLY A 23 -3.69 1.25 9.17
CA GLY A 23 -3.71 2.61 9.72
C GLY A 23 -2.99 3.66 8.85
N ALA A 24 -2.41 4.67 9.51
CA ALA A 24 -1.76 5.79 8.85
C ALA A 24 -0.55 5.38 7.98
N VAL A 25 0.13 4.28 8.33
CA VAL A 25 1.28 3.78 7.56
C VAL A 25 0.82 3.24 6.20
N ALA A 26 -0.32 2.54 6.15
CA ALA A 26 -0.90 2.07 4.89
C ALA A 26 -1.33 3.24 4.00
N VAL A 27 -1.95 4.28 4.58
CA VAL A 27 -2.34 5.50 3.86
C VAL A 27 -1.12 6.21 3.29
N ALA A 28 -0.06 6.38 4.09
CA ALA A 28 1.19 6.98 3.62
C ALA A 28 1.86 6.13 2.53
N GLY A 29 1.80 4.80 2.64
CA GLY A 29 2.29 3.87 1.63
C GLY A 29 1.62 4.07 0.26
N ALA A 30 0.28 4.13 0.26
CA ALA A 30 -0.50 4.41 -0.93
C ALA A 30 -0.17 5.79 -1.51
N HIS A 31 -0.04 6.81 -0.66
CA HIS A 31 0.32 8.17 -1.08
C HIS A 31 1.66 8.20 -1.83
N PHE A 32 2.72 7.61 -1.25
CA PHE A 32 4.03 7.58 -1.89
C PHE A 32 4.04 6.72 -3.16
N ALA A 33 3.33 5.60 -3.18
CA ALA A 33 3.21 4.78 -4.38
C ALA A 33 2.54 5.56 -5.53
N ARG A 34 1.47 6.31 -5.24
CA ARG A 34 0.82 7.19 -6.22
C ARG A 34 1.75 8.26 -6.76
N LEU A 35 2.56 8.88 -5.91
CA LEU A 35 3.55 9.89 -6.35
C LEU A 35 4.66 9.30 -7.24
N LEU A 36 4.94 8.00 -7.07
CA LEU A 36 5.97 7.27 -7.80
C LEU A 36 5.42 6.47 -8.99
N ASP A 37 4.12 6.59 -9.28
CA ASP A 37 3.40 5.82 -10.31
C ASP A 37 3.50 4.30 -10.12
N LEU A 38 3.50 3.84 -8.87
CA LEU A 38 3.57 2.44 -8.48
C LEU A 38 2.21 1.89 -8.04
N SER A 39 1.98 0.61 -8.33
CA SER A 39 0.85 -0.14 -7.76
C SER A 39 1.10 -0.44 -6.28
N PHE A 40 0.11 -0.20 -5.42
CA PHE A 40 0.23 -0.45 -3.97
C PHE A 40 -0.95 -1.25 -3.42
N ARG A 41 -0.64 -2.27 -2.61
CA ARG A 41 -1.63 -3.10 -1.92
C ARG A 41 -1.29 -3.29 -0.44
N ALA A 42 -2.19 -2.84 0.43
CA ALA A 42 -2.06 -3.03 1.87
C ALA A 42 -2.78 -4.31 2.32
N VAL A 43 -2.07 -5.22 2.96
CA VAL A 43 -2.69 -6.35 3.68
C VAL A 43 -3.02 -5.87 5.09
N VAL A 44 -4.31 -5.83 5.41
CA VAL A 44 -4.85 -5.23 6.63
C VAL A 44 -5.70 -6.24 7.41
N PRO A 45 -5.85 -6.10 8.75
CA PRO A 45 -6.81 -6.93 9.49
C PRO A 45 -8.25 -6.71 9.02
N ALA A 46 -9.09 -7.75 9.06
CA ALA A 46 -10.53 -7.68 8.74
C ALA A 46 -11.30 -6.62 9.55
N LYS A 47 -10.84 -6.27 10.75
CA LYS A 47 -11.46 -5.25 11.61
C LYS A 47 -10.85 -3.85 11.42
N THR A 48 -10.16 -3.59 10.32
CA THR A 48 -9.57 -2.27 10.05
C THR A 48 -10.68 -1.23 9.93
N PRO A 49 -10.57 -0.05 10.60
CA PRO A 49 -11.59 0.98 10.53
C PRO A 49 -11.86 1.41 9.08
N ALA A 50 -13.14 1.54 8.73
CA ALA A 50 -13.57 1.90 7.38
C ALA A 50 -12.95 3.22 6.89
N ASP A 51 -12.75 4.20 7.78
CA ASP A 51 -12.07 5.47 7.45
C ASP A 51 -10.65 5.23 6.90
N THR A 52 -9.90 4.30 7.50
CA THR A 52 -8.57 3.95 7.01
C THR A 52 -8.64 3.32 5.62
N LEU A 53 -9.59 2.41 5.40
CA LEU A 53 -9.80 1.76 4.09
C LEU A 53 -10.15 2.77 2.99
N VAL A 54 -11.02 3.74 3.30
CA VAL A 54 -11.40 4.82 2.40
C VAL A 54 -10.19 5.70 2.08
N ARG A 55 -9.37 6.04 3.08
CA ARG A 55 -8.17 6.85 2.89
C ARG A 55 -7.12 6.15 2.03
N ILE A 56 -6.92 4.84 2.21
CA ILE A 56 -6.05 4.03 1.33
C ILE A 56 -6.53 4.13 -0.13
N LYS A 57 -7.84 3.92 -0.36
CA LYS A 57 -8.44 4.03 -1.70
C LYS A 57 -8.33 5.42 -2.31
N ARG A 58 -8.52 6.48 -1.50
CA ARG A 58 -8.39 7.88 -1.95
C ARG A 58 -6.97 8.21 -2.43
N GLU A 59 -5.96 7.59 -1.84
CA GLU A 59 -4.57 7.72 -2.28
C GLU A 59 -4.23 6.78 -3.46
N GLY A 60 -5.22 6.11 -4.06
CA GLY A 60 -5.01 5.20 -5.20
C GLY A 60 -4.48 3.81 -4.80
N GLY A 61 -4.42 3.50 -3.51
CA GLY A 61 -4.02 2.19 -3.02
C GLY A 61 -5.17 1.19 -2.96
N HIS A 62 -4.83 -0.08 -3.04
CA HIS A 62 -5.75 -1.20 -2.80
C HIS A 62 -5.52 -1.81 -1.42
N PHE A 63 -6.49 -2.57 -0.91
CA PHE A 63 -6.33 -3.32 0.32
C PHE A 63 -6.83 -4.76 0.19
N LEU A 64 -6.31 -5.62 1.05
CA LEU A 64 -6.66 -7.03 1.23
C LEU A 64 -6.99 -7.22 2.70
N ASP A 65 -8.18 -7.70 3.03
CA ASP A 65 -8.56 -8.02 4.40
C ASP A 65 -8.84 -9.52 4.62
N HIS A 66 -8.93 -10.30 3.53
CA HIS A 66 -8.97 -11.76 3.53
C HIS A 66 -7.91 -12.33 2.57
N PHE A 67 -7.43 -13.55 2.87
CA PHE A 67 -6.43 -14.23 2.04
C PHE A 67 -6.98 -14.68 0.67
N THR A 68 -8.29 -14.57 0.43
CA THR A 68 -8.91 -14.98 -0.84
C THR A 68 -8.97 -13.84 -1.87
N ASP A 69 -8.68 -12.60 -1.46
CA ASP A 69 -8.96 -11.41 -2.27
C ASP A 69 -7.83 -11.03 -3.26
N TRP A 70 -6.85 -11.92 -3.53
CA TRP A 70 -5.67 -11.62 -4.35
C TRP A 70 -5.99 -11.21 -5.79
#